data_AF-T1APC7-F1
#
_entry.id   AF-T1APC7-F1
#
_cell.length_a   1.000
_cell.length_b   1.000
_cell.length_c   1.000
_cell.angle_alpha   90.00
_cell.angle_beta   90.00
_cell.angle_gamma   90.00
#
_symmetry.space_group_name_H-M   'P 1'
#
loop_
_entity.id
_entity.type
_entity.pdbx_description
1 polymer ?
#
loop_
_entity_poly.entity_id
_entity_poly.type
_entity_poly.pdbx_seq_one_letter_code
_entity_poly.pdbx_strand_id
1 'polypeptide(L)' 'MKLPLRKATVRELALQALQIARAGLQRRARLNSNGADEAHFVEPLIEFALANQTPAERKLEIFHGAWRGSVDPLFREFAY' A
#
# COMPACT_ATOMS: atom_id res chain seq x y z
N MET A 1 -2.15 -2.48 -10.14
CA MET A 1 -2.25 -1.01 -10.42
C MET A 1 -1.99 -0.64 -11.89
N LYS A 2 -2.50 -1.44 -12.83
CA LYS A 2 -2.08 -1.39 -14.24
C LYS A 2 -3.03 -0.59 -15.13
N LEU A 3 -4.03 0.07 -14.54
CA LEU A 3 -5.02 0.85 -15.26
C LEU A 3 -4.32 2.01 -16.01
N PRO A 4 -4.45 2.09 -17.34
CA PRO A 4 -3.95 3.21 -18.12
C PRO A 4 -4.69 4.51 -17.75
N LEU A 5 -3.94 5.60 -17.62
CA LEU A 5 -4.45 6.94 -17.34
C LEU A 5 -3.70 7.97 -18.19
N ARG A 6 -4.34 8.44 -19.27
CA ARG A 6 -3.73 9.33 -20.27
C ARG A 6 -2.43 8.72 -20.85
N LYS A 7 -1.28 9.39 -20.66
CA LYS A 7 0.04 8.96 -21.12
C LYS A 7 0.82 8.14 -20.08
N ALA A 8 0.19 7.79 -18.96
CA ALA A 8 0.80 7.10 -17.83
C ALA A 8 -0.14 6.01 -17.30
N THR A 9 0.23 5.39 -16.19
CA THR A 9 -0.58 4.45 -15.42
C THR A 9 -0.97 5.05 -14.08
N VAL A 10 -2.03 4.51 -13.46
CA VAL A 10 -2.39 4.87 -12.09
C VAL A 10 -1.23 4.61 -11.11
N ARG A 11 -0.39 3.60 -11.37
CA ARG A 11 0.82 3.34 -10.58
C ARG A 11 1.80 4.51 -10.60
N GLU A 12 2.12 5.03 -11.78
CA GLU A 12 3.07 6.15 -11.92
C GLU A 12 2.55 7.41 -11.23
N LEU A 13 1.24 7.68 -11.35
CA LEU A 13 0.60 8.77 -10.63
C LEU A 13 0.66 8.55 -9.10
N ALA A 14 0.38 7.32 -8.64
CA ALA A 14 0.42 6.99 -7.22
C ALA A 14 1.83 7.17 -6.64
N LEU A 15 2.88 6.75 -7.35
CA LEU A 15 4.28 6.95 -6.92
C LEU A 15 4.60 8.44 -6.74
N GLN A 16 4.20 9.28 -7.68
CA GLN A 16 4.41 10.73 -7.57
C GLN A 16 3.62 11.34 -6.40
N ALA A 17 2.34 10.97 -6.25
CA ALA A 17 1.50 11.45 -5.17
C ALA A 17 2.05 11.05 -3.79
N LEU A 18 2.52 9.81 -3.64
CA LEU A 18 3.11 9.30 -2.39
C LEU A 18 4.44 10.00 -2.06
N GLN A 19 5.26 10.33 -3.06
CA GLN A 19 6.47 11.14 -2.84
C GLN A 19 6.13 12.54 -2.29
N ILE A 20 5.11 13.19 -2.86
CA ILE A 20 4.63 14.50 -2.39
C ILE A 20 4.12 14.40 -0.95
N ALA A 21 3.30 13.38 -0.66
CA ALA A 21 2.75 13.14 0.67
C ALA A 21 3.86 12.90 1.71
N ARG A 22 4.83 12.03 1.41
CA ARG A 22 5.97 11.74 2.29
C ARG A 22 6.77 13.00 2.60
N ALA A 23 7.12 13.78 1.58
CA ALA A 23 7.84 15.03 1.77
C ALA A 23 7.02 16.06 2.57
N GLY A 24 5.69 16.06 2.42
CA GLY A 24 4.77 16.84 3.23
C GLY A 24 4.81 16.47 4.71
N LEU A 25 4.74 15.19 5.04
CA LEU A 25 4.78 14.69 6.41
C LEU A 25 6.14 14.97 7.07
N GLN A 26 7.24 14.71 6.36
CA GLN A 26 8.59 15.02 6.84
C GLN A 26 8.75 16.51 7.17
N ARG A 27 8.23 17.41 6.32
CA ARG A 27 8.25 18.86 6.58
C ARG A 27 7.40 19.27 7.78
N ARG A 28 6.34 18.52 8.12
CA ARG A 28 5.54 18.79 9.32
C ARG A 28 6.28 18.44 10.60
N ALA A 29 7.29 17.56 10.54
CA ALA A 29 8.12 17.14 11.66
C ALA A 29 7.30 16.75 12.91
N ARG A 30 6.15 16.12 12.70
CA ARG A 30 5.29 15.61 13.76
C ARG A 30 5.82 14.23 14.16
N LEU A 31 6.25 14.12 15.40
CA LEU A 31 6.80 12.88 15.94
C LEU A 31 5.80 12.25 16.92
N ASN A 32 5.75 10.93 16.94
CA ASN A 32 5.04 10.20 18.00
C ASN A 32 5.82 10.23 19.32
N SER A 33 5.27 9.63 20.38
CA SER A 33 5.91 9.53 21.70
C SER A 33 7.28 8.86 21.69
N ASN A 34 7.59 8.09 20.64
CA ASN A 34 8.82 7.34 20.48
C ASN A 34 9.81 8.06 19.52
N GLY A 35 9.51 9.29 19.10
CA GLY A 35 10.36 10.08 18.21
C GLY A 35 10.30 9.69 16.73
N ALA A 36 9.36 8.82 16.32
CA ALA A 36 9.23 8.40 14.93
C ALA A 36 8.37 9.37 14.11
N ASP A 37 8.82 9.64 12.88
CA ASP A 37 8.14 10.49 11.91
C ASP A 37 6.88 9.82 11.34
N GLU A 38 5.77 10.58 11.30
CA GLU A 38 4.49 10.17 10.69
C GLU A 38 4.63 9.71 9.22
N ALA A 39 5.69 10.10 8.51
CA ALA A 39 6.01 9.65 7.16
C ALA A 39 6.06 8.11 7.03
N HIS A 40 6.38 7.38 8.11
CA HIS A 40 6.40 5.91 8.10
C HIS A 40 5.03 5.29 7.76
N PHE A 41 3.91 5.95 8.08
CA PHE A 41 2.57 5.45 7.74
C PHE A 41 2.33 5.35 6.23
N VAL A 42 3.09 6.08 5.42
CA VAL A 42 2.98 6.08 3.96
C VAL A 42 3.84 4.98 3.34
N GLU A 43 4.83 4.46 4.05
CA GLU A 43 5.78 3.47 3.54
C GLU A 43 5.12 2.21 2.98
N PRO A 44 4.10 1.59 3.64
CA PRO A 44 3.42 0.42 3.07
C PRO A 44 2.75 0.71 1.72
N LEU A 45 2.25 1.93 1.51
CA LEU A 45 1.62 2.33 0.25
C LEU A 45 2.67 2.47 -0.86
N ILE A 46 3.88 2.93 -0.52
CA ILE A 46 5.01 2.99 -1.45
C ILE A 46 5.41 1.59 -1.86
N GLU A 47 5.50 0.64 -0.92
CA GLU A 47 5.80 -0.75 -1.21
C GLU A 47 4.79 -1.38 -2.19
N PHE A 48 3.48 -1.19 -1.98
CA PHE A 48 2.46 -1.69 -2.89
C PHE A 48 2.57 -1.07 -4.29
N ALA A 49 2.86 0.23 -4.37
CA ALA A 49 3.04 0.94 -5.64
C ALA A 49 4.31 0.46 -6.38
N LEU A 50 5.41 0.23 -5.66
CA LEU A 50 6.66 -0.30 -6.22
C LEU A 50 6.51 -1.74 -6.67
N ALA A 51 5.88 -2.60 -5.86
CA ALA A 51 5.58 -3.99 -6.22
C ALA A 51 4.59 -4.13 -7.40
N ASN A 52 3.90 -3.03 -7.76
CA ASN A 52 2.81 -3.03 -8.75
C ASN A 52 1.71 -4.06 -8.40
N GLN A 53 1.55 -4.33 -7.11
CA GLN A 53 0.63 -5.32 -6.56
C GLN A 53 -0.12 -4.68 -5.41
N THR A 54 -1.43 -4.61 -5.56
CA THR A 54 -2.34 -4.08 -4.53
C THR A 54 -2.55 -5.11 -3.42
N PRO A 55 -2.97 -4.68 -2.23
CA PRO A 55 -3.38 -5.60 -1.16
C PRO A 55 -4.48 -6.57 -1.59
N ALA A 56 -5.39 -6.13 -2.47
CA ALA A 56 -6.44 -6.96 -3.03
C ALA A 56 -5.88 -8.04 -3.98
N GLU A 57 -4.95 -7.68 -4.87
CA GLU A 57 -4.26 -8.64 -5.74
C GLU A 57 -3.49 -9.69 -4.91
N ARG A 58 -2.80 -9.27 -3.84
CA ARG A 58 -2.13 -10.21 -2.91
C ARG A 58 -3.13 -11.16 -2.22
N LYS A 59 -4.28 -10.64 -1.76
CA LYS A 59 -5.33 -11.48 -1.17
C LYS A 59 -5.95 -12.44 -2.18
N LEU A 60 -6.12 -12.02 -3.43
CA LEU A 60 -6.60 -12.89 -4.51
C LEU A 60 -5.61 -14.02 -4.82
N GLU A 61 -4.31 -13.76 -4.78
CA GLU A 61 -3.29 -14.80 -4.93
C GLU A 61 -3.37 -15.84 -3.80
N ILE A 62 -3.54 -15.40 -2.55
CA ILE A 62 -3.70 -16.31 -1.41
C ILE A 62 -5.02 -17.08 -1.51
N PHE A 63 -6.10 -16.41 -1.92
CA PHE A 63 -7.41 -17.00 -2.15
C PHE A 63 -7.36 -18.14 -3.17
N HIS A 64 -6.77 -17.89 -4.35
CA HIS A 64 -6.63 -18.90 -5.39
C HIS A 64 -5.59 -19.97 -5.06
N GLY A 65 -4.62 -19.67 -4.18
CA GLY A 65 -3.59 -20.59 -3.72
C GLY A 65 -3.93 -21.28 -2.41
N ALA A 66 -3.34 -20.79 -1.32
CA ALA A 66 -3.37 -21.42 0.00
C ALA A 66 -4.79 -21.67 0.52
N TRP A 67 -5.72 -20.76 0.26
CA TRP A 67 -7.10 -20.89 0.74
C TRP A 67 -8.01 -21.69 -0.18
N ARG A 68 -7.52 -22.10 -1.37
CA ARG A 68 -8.23 -22.98 -2.33
C ARG A 68 -9.66 -22.52 -2.65
N GLY A 69 -9.85 -21.21 -2.81
CA GLY A 69 -11.14 -20.60 -3.10
C GLY A 69 -12.06 -20.40 -1.88
N SER A 70 -11.58 -20.62 -0.66
CA SER A 70 -12.31 -20.25 0.56
C SER A 70 -11.91 -18.86 1.04
N VAL A 71 -12.88 -18.10 1.55
CA VAL A 71 -12.64 -16.80 2.21
C VAL A 71 -12.55 -16.92 3.72
N ASP A 72 -12.88 -18.07 4.31
CA ASP A 72 -12.92 -18.27 5.77
C ASP A 72 -11.60 -17.91 6.47
N PRO A 73 -10.40 -18.23 5.94
CA PRO A 73 -9.16 -17.92 6.61
C PRO A 73 -8.88 -16.40 6.73
N LEU A 74 -9.50 -15.57 5.87
CA LEU A 74 -9.38 -14.10 5.92
C LEU A 74 -9.67 -13.54 7.31
N PHE A 75 -10.69 -14.08 7.97
CA PHE A 75 -11.17 -13.61 9.29
C PHE A 75 -10.25 -14.02 10.44
N ARG A 76 -9.29 -14.91 10.21
CA ARG A 76 -8.28 -15.30 11.20
C ARG A 76 -6.93 -14.64 10.91
N GLU A 77 -6.50 -14.66 9.65
CA GLU A 77 -5.18 -14.19 9.24
C GLU A 77 -5.06 -12.66 9.15
N PHE A 78 -6.17 -11.95 8.95
CA PHE A 78 -6.20 -10.49 8.82
C PHE A 78 -7.12 -9.83 9.88
N ALA A 79 -7.27 -10.47 11.04
CA ALA A 79 -7.95 -9.87 12.18
C ALA A 79 -7.07 -8.77 12.80
N TYR A 80 -7.70 -7.67 13.24
CA TYR A 80 -7.07 -6.57 13.98
C TYR A 80 -7.18 -6.77 15.48
#